data_AF-A0A952E8L6-F1
#
_entry.id   AF-A0A952E8L6-F1
#
_cell.length_a   1.000
_cell.length_b   1.000
_cell.length_c   1.000
_cell.angle_alpha   90.00
_cell.angle_beta   90.00
_cell.angle_gamma   90.00
#
_symmetry.space_group_name_H-M   'P 1'
#
loop_
_entity.id
_entity.type
_entity.pdbx_description
1 polymer ?
#
loop_
_entity_poly.entity_id
_entity_poly.type
_entity_poly.pdbx_seq_one_letter_code
_entity_poly.pdbx_strand_id
1 'polypeptide(L)' 'MICSFCKKHQNEVAVLVVGPDVSICDECLFICFDVVKEHFYSTEKVVKAHENTIKLMEIGG' A
#
# COMPACT_ATOMS: atom_id res chain seq x y z
N MET A 1 -12.25 21.72 6.68
CA MET A 1 -11.53 20.98 5.62
C MET A 1 -11.91 19.51 5.70
N ILE A 2 -12.04 18.80 4.58
CA ILE A 2 -12.62 17.44 4.47
C ILE A 2 -11.61 16.51 3.83
N CYS A 3 -11.43 15.28 4.35
CA CYS A 3 -10.61 14.24 3.74
C CYS A 3 -11.17 13.82 2.38
N SER A 4 -10.35 13.82 1.33
CA SER A 4 -10.79 13.46 -0.02
C SER A 4 -11.26 12.00 -0.13
N PHE A 5 -10.78 11.11 0.75
CA PHE A 5 -11.05 9.67 0.72
C PHE A 5 -12.29 9.28 1.53
N CYS A 6 -12.30 9.51 2.85
CA CYS A 6 -13.38 9.08 3.74
C CYS A 6 -14.46 10.15 4.00
N LYS A 7 -14.25 11.38 3.51
CA LYS A 7 -15.16 12.54 3.69
C LYS A 7 -15.36 13.03 5.12
N LYS A 8 -14.54 12.57 6.08
CA LYS A 8 -14.49 13.14 7.45
C LYS A 8 -13.94 14.57 7.44
N HIS A 9 -14.45 15.40 8.34
CA HIS A 9 -13.97 16.75 8.62
C HIS A 9 -12.72 16.72 9.51
N GLN A 10 -11.92 17.79 9.47
CA GLN A 10 -10.69 17.94 10.27
C GLN A 10 -10.89 17.76 11.78
N ASN A 11 -12.07 18.07 12.32
CA ASN A 11 -12.40 17.88 13.73
C ASN A 11 -12.80 16.44 14.09
N GLU A 12 -12.94 15.56 13.10
CA GLU A 12 -13.30 14.16 13.27
C GLU A 12 -12.09 13.22 13.14
N VAL A 13 -10.90 13.76 12.92
CA VAL A 13 -9.65 13.01 12.69
C VAL A 13 -8.50 13.65 13.47
N ALA A 14 -7.48 12.86 13.82
CA ALA A 14 -6.36 13.36 14.61
C ALA A 14 -5.44 14.26 13.76
N VAL A 15 -5.22 13.87 12.50
CA VAL A 15 -4.39 14.63 11.55
C VAL A 15 -5.08 14.67 10.20
N LEU A 16 -5.07 15.84 9.56
CA LEU A 16 -5.47 16.01 8.17
C LEU A 16 -4.31 16.66 7.40
N VAL A 17 -3.72 15.91 6.47
CA VAL A 17 -2.69 16.40 5.55
C VAL A 17 -3.36 17.04 4.34
N VAL A 18 -2.85 18.18 3.91
CA VAL A 18 -3.51 19.05 2.94
C VAL A 18 -2.53 19.44 1.84
N GLY A 19 -2.86 19.09 0.61
CA GLY A 19 -2.24 19.64 -0.60
C GLY A 19 -3.17 20.63 -1.32
N PRO A 20 -2.74 21.19 -2.46
CA PRO A 20 -3.54 22.13 -3.24
C PRO A 20 -4.91 21.58 -3.67
N ASP A 21 -4.96 20.33 -4.15
CA ASP A 21 -6.18 19.73 -4.73
C ASP A 21 -6.70 18.51 -3.97
N VAL A 22 -5.97 18.04 -2.96
CA VAL A 22 -6.26 16.77 -2.27
C VAL A 22 -5.90 16.85 -0.81
N SER A 23 -6.67 16.14 0.02
CA SER A 23 -6.42 15.99 1.44
C SER A 23 -6.60 14.54 1.86
N ILE A 24 -5.85 14.13 2.88
CA ILE A 24 -5.91 12.78 3.42
C ILE A 24 -5.76 12.82 4.94
N CYS A 25 -6.59 12.05 5.66
CA CYS A 25 -6.49 11.93 7.11
C CYS A 25 -5.60 10.76 7.53
N ASP A 26 -5.21 10.75 8.80
CA ASP A 26 -4.40 9.69 9.41
C ASP A 26 -4.99 8.29 9.23
N GLU A 27 -6.30 8.12 9.45
CA GLU A 27 -6.96 6.82 9.26
C GLU A 27 -6.83 6.29 7.82
N CYS A 28 -7.04 7.16 6.83
CA CYS A 28 -6.90 6.78 5.43
C CYS A 28 -5.44 6.48 5.07
N LEU A 29 -4.47 7.20 5.66
CA LEU A 29 -3.05 6.91 5.49
C LEU A 29 -2.69 5.50 5.98
N PHE A 30 -3.19 5.09 7.14
CA PHE A 30 -2.95 3.73 7.66
C PHE A 30 -3.51 2.65 6.74
N ILE A 31 -4.75 2.81 6.28
CA ILE A 31 -5.37 1.86 5.34
C ILE A 31 -4.57 1.79 4.04
N CYS A 32 -4.21 2.94 3.46
CA CYS A 32 -3.39 2.99 2.26
C CYS A 32 -2.02 2.34 2.46
N PHE A 33 -1.40 2.54 3.63
CA PHE A 33 -0.12 1.92 3.95
C PHE A 33 -0.19 0.40 3.94
N ASP A 34 -1.22 -0.18 4.56
CA ASP A 34 -1.39 -1.64 4.59
C ASP A 34 -1.63 -2.23 3.20
N VAL A 35 -2.48 -1.58 2.38
CA VAL A 35 -2.74 -2.01 0.98
C VAL A 35 -1.45 -1.98 0.15
N VAL A 36 -0.69 -0.89 0.25
CA VAL A 36 0.57 -0.73 -0.49
C VAL A 36 1.61 -1.75 -0.02
N LYS A 37 1.73 -1.95 1.30
CA LYS A 37 2.62 -2.93 1.91
C LYS A 37 2.30 -4.35 1.45
N GLU A 38 1.03 -4.75 1.45
CA GLU A 38 0.60 -6.04 0.93
C GLU A 38 0.99 -6.23 -0.55
N HIS A 39 0.81 -5.19 -1.38
CA HIS A 39 1.19 -5.23 -2.78
C HIS A 39 2.70 -5.47 -2.98
N PHE A 40 3.55 -4.81 -2.20
CA PHE A 40 5.00 -5.05 -2.25
C PHE A 40 5.37 -6.47 -1.81
N TYR A 41 4.83 -6.97 -0.70
CA TYR A 41 5.11 -8.35 -0.28
C TYR A 41 4.59 -9.41 -1.25
N SER A 42 3.44 -9.18 -1.87
CA SER A 42 2.89 -10.07 -2.89
C SER A 42 3.79 -10.14 -4.12
N THR A 43 4.29 -8.99 -4.57
CA THR A 43 5.21 -8.90 -5.71
C THR A 43 6.52 -9.63 -5.42
N GLU A 44 7.10 -9.46 -4.23
CA GLU A 44 8.32 -10.18 -3.83
C GLU A 44 8.12 -11.70 -3.79
N LYS A 45 6.95 -12.18 -3.32
CA LYS A 45 6.63 -13.61 -3.29
C LYS A 45 6.54 -14.21 -4.69
N VAL A 46 5.93 -13.50 -5.64
CA VAL A 46 5.82 -13.96 -7.03
C VAL A 46 7.20 -14.03 -7.68
N VAL A 47 8.04 -13.01 -7.50
CA VAL A 47 9.40 -12.99 -8.02
C VAL A 47 10.23 -14.15 -7.46
N LYS A 48 10.23 -14.34 -6.13
CA LYS A 48 10.96 -15.45 -5.49
C LYS A 48 10.43 -16.82 -5.91
N ALA A 49 9.11 -16.97 -6.04
CA ALA A 49 8.52 -18.22 -6.51
C ALA A 49 8.97 -18.54 -7.94
N HIS A 50 8.97 -17.54 -8.83
CA HIS A 50 9.41 -17.68 -10.21
C HIS A 50 10.91 -18.02 -10.30
N GLU A 51 11.77 -17.34 -9.55
CA GLU A 51 13.21 -17.66 -9.47
C GLU A 51 13.46 -19.08 -8.97
N ASN A 52 12.72 -19.53 -7.95
CA ASN A 52 12.83 -20.88 -7.43
C ASN A 52 12.41 -21.93 -8.47
N THR A 53 11.37 -21.65 -9.27
CA THR A 53 10.97 -22.52 -10.39
C THR A 53 12.07 -22.62 -11.45
N ILE A 54 12.72 -21.51 -11.82
CA ILE A 54 13.81 -21.50 -12.80
C ILE A 54 15.00 -22.33 -12.29
N LYS A 55 15.43 -22.10 -11.04
CA LYS A 55 16.54 -22.86 -10.43
C LYS A 55 16.29 -24.36 -10.41
N LEU A 56 15.05 -24.80 -10.16
CA LEU A 56 14.70 -26.22 -10.18
C LEU A 56 14.88 -26.87 -11.57
N MET A 57 14.70 -26.10 -12.65
CA MET A 57 14.89 -26.61 -14.02
C MET A 57 16.37 -26.79 -14.39
N GLU A 58 17.29 -26.10 -13.70
CA GLU A 58 18.73 -26.15 -13.97
C GLU A 58 19.45 -27.32 -13.25
N ILE A 59 18.87 -27.86 -12.17
CA ILE A 59 19.48 -28.94 -11.37
C ILE A 59 19.27 -30.34 -11.97
N GLY A 60 18.51 -30.45 -13.06
CA GLY A 60 18.17 -31.72 -13.72
C GLY A 60 18.93 -31.99 -15.03
N GLY A 61 19.92 -31.16 -15.38
CA GLY A 61 20.76 -31.30 -16.57
C GLY A 61 22.13 -31.92 -16.28
#